data_AF-A0A4Y2T0J0-F1
#
_entry.id   AF-A0A4Y2T0J0-F1
#
_cell.length_a   1.000
_cell.length_b   1.000
_cell.length_c   1.000
_cell.angle_alpha   90.00
_cell.angle_beta   90.00
_cell.angle_gamma   90.00
#
_symmetry.space_group_name_H-M   'P 1'
#
loop_
_entity.id
_entity.type
_entity.pdbx_description
1 polymer ?
#
loop_
_entity_poly.entity_id
_entity_poly.type
_entity_poly.pdbx_seq_one_letter_code
_entity_poly.pdbx_strand_id
1 'polypeptide(L)'
;MAIQYKTFIDDYFQLNHMETILDSVDPKSSEYYIPHHAVFRPESTSTPLCVVFDASANSSNGVSLNSILLNGGTVQQELSSIISRFRTYKYAFSADIQKMYRQSLVDESDRDLQRILWKPNQFAPVETYRLRTVTCGTTCAPFLATRALKVLAEEEQSEFSQAAATLVTDVYVDVILSGSNNLEETKALKHQLIQLLKKGGMELHKWVSNHPELLYDNKNLDYVFPSDSNSVKILGMQRRPTSDIFTFQVTVKLKDNFSEREVLSNIARLFDSLGLIGPVITSAKIFLQRLWLQKLNWNDRVPPNDLNDWFKFLKDLPAVNKLEIPRCAIITNPVSIDLHCFCDASDKVYGAVLYLCSKNESGEVQTNILCSKSRVCPIKATTTPPRTVSSIAVG
;
A
#
# COMPACT_ATOMS: atom_id res chain seq x y z
N MET A 1 12.27 22.58 3.51
CA MET A 1 12.36 21.51 4.53
C MET A 1 12.03 22.00 5.94
N ALA A 2 12.81 22.90 6.57
CA ALA A 2 12.56 23.34 7.96
C ALA A 2 11.14 23.93 8.18
N ILE A 3 10.67 24.80 7.29
CA ILE A 3 9.32 25.38 7.36
C ILE A 3 8.24 24.29 7.31
N GLN A 4 8.34 23.37 6.35
CA GLN A 4 7.40 22.25 6.19
C GLN A 4 7.40 21.29 7.40
N TYR A 5 8.57 21.06 8.00
CA TYR A 5 8.68 20.26 9.21
C TYR A 5 7.98 20.95 10.39
N LYS A 6 8.20 22.27 10.54
CA LYS A 6 7.49 23.06 11.54
C LYS A 6 5.98 23.02 11.31
N THR A 7 5.50 23.24 10.08
CA THR A 7 4.07 23.12 9.75
C THR A 7 3.50 21.76 10.15
N PHE A 8 4.22 20.66 9.89
CA PHE A 8 3.77 19.33 10.31
C PHE A 8 3.60 19.23 11.84
N ILE A 9 4.55 19.75 12.61
CA ILE A 9 4.48 19.72 14.08
C ILE A 9 3.36 20.64 14.57
N ASP A 10 3.25 21.85 14.04
CA ASP A 10 2.17 22.80 14.36
C ASP A 10 0.79 22.18 14.07
N ASP A 11 0.63 21.42 12.98
CA ASP A 11 -0.59 20.67 12.65
C ASP A 11 -0.93 19.58 13.68
N TYR A 12 0.06 18.98 14.35
CA TYR A 12 -0.20 18.06 15.47
C TYR A 12 -0.76 18.79 16.68
N PHE A 13 -0.23 19.98 16.97
CA PHE A 13 -0.70 20.80 18.09
C PHE A 13 -2.11 21.34 17.83
N GLN A 14 -2.35 21.95 16.67
CA GLN A 14 -3.63 22.57 16.30
C GLN A 14 -4.78 21.56 16.24
N LEU A 15 -4.50 20.33 15.80
CA LEU A 15 -5.49 19.26 15.78
C LEU A 15 -5.63 18.55 17.13
N ASN A 16 -4.95 19.03 18.19
CA ASN A 16 -4.96 18.40 19.51
C ASN A 16 -4.50 16.93 19.49
N HIS A 17 -3.61 16.59 18.56
CA HIS A 17 -2.99 15.27 18.42
C HIS A 17 -1.69 15.16 19.23
N MET A 18 -1.22 16.28 19.79
CA MET A 18 -0.16 16.34 20.78
C MET A 18 -0.42 17.50 21.75
N GLU A 19 0.20 17.44 22.92
CA GLU A 19 0.10 18.48 23.96
C GLU A 19 1.47 18.76 24.59
N THR A 20 1.65 19.98 25.09
CA THR A 20 2.87 20.38 25.80
C THR A 20 2.87 19.81 27.22
N ILE A 21 4.03 19.35 27.70
CA ILE A 21 4.21 18.94 29.10
C ILE A 21 4.69 20.16 29.90
N LEU A 22 3.94 20.56 30.94
CA LEU A 22 4.15 21.79 31.72
C LEU A 22 4.83 21.56 33.08
N ASP A 23 5.68 20.55 33.22
CA ASP A 23 6.44 20.23 34.44
C ASP A 23 5.58 19.81 35.65
N SER A 24 5.17 18.54 35.64
CA SER A 24 5.07 17.68 36.83
C SER A 24 5.02 16.23 36.37
N VAL A 25 6.14 15.75 35.82
CA VAL A 25 6.26 14.32 35.52
C VAL A 25 6.35 13.61 36.86
N ASP A 26 5.41 12.71 37.15
CA ASP A 26 5.55 11.80 38.28
C ASP A 26 6.88 11.05 38.10
N PRO A 27 7.83 11.14 39.05
CA PRO A 27 9.11 10.43 38.98
C PRO A 27 8.97 8.91 38.79
N LYS A 28 7.76 8.36 39.00
CA LYS A 28 7.42 6.95 38.82
C LYS A 28 6.82 6.62 37.45
N SER A 29 6.45 7.61 36.64
CA SER A 29 5.88 7.35 35.31
C SER A 29 6.95 6.81 34.36
N SER A 30 6.65 5.72 33.66
CA SER A 30 7.52 5.22 32.60
C SER A 30 7.41 6.14 31.39
N GLU A 31 8.54 6.69 30.95
CA GLU A 31 8.59 7.64 29.85
C GLU A 31 9.51 7.14 28.73
N TYR A 32 9.17 7.54 27.50
CA TYR A 32 10.00 7.27 26.35
C TYR A 32 9.94 8.43 25.35
N TYR A 33 11.11 8.90 24.95
CA TYR A 33 11.27 9.98 23.97
C TYR A 33 11.52 9.36 22.59
N ILE A 34 10.54 9.48 21.69
CA ILE A 34 10.64 8.99 20.32
C ILE A 34 11.44 10.01 19.49
N PRO A 35 12.63 9.65 18.98
CA PRO A 35 13.33 10.49 18.03
C PRO A 35 12.51 10.65 16.75
N HIS A 36 12.58 11.82 16.13
CA HIS A 36 11.85 12.05 14.89
C HIS A 36 12.68 12.88 13.90
N HIS A 37 12.52 12.58 12.62
CA HIS A 37 13.24 13.25 11.55
C HIS A 37 12.37 13.40 10.30
N ALA A 38 12.68 14.41 9.49
CA ALA A 38 11.99 14.65 8.24
C ALA A 38 12.64 13.89 7.08
N VAL A 39 11.80 13.22 6.28
CA VAL A 39 12.17 12.61 5.01
C VAL A 39 11.51 13.41 3.89
N PHE A 40 12.33 13.99 3.02
CA PHE A 40 11.85 14.79 1.88
C PHE A 40 11.69 13.92 0.63
N ARG A 41 10.50 13.96 0.04
CA ARG A 41 10.10 13.22 -1.15
C ARG A 41 9.59 14.20 -2.21
N PRO A 42 10.48 14.83 -3.01
CA PRO A 42 10.10 15.89 -3.94
C PRO A 42 9.11 15.44 -5.03
N GLU A 43 9.05 14.14 -5.31
CA GLU A 43 8.13 13.57 -6.30
C GLU A 43 6.70 13.36 -5.75
N SER A 44 6.48 13.56 -4.44
CA SER A 44 5.14 13.51 -3.84
C SER A 44 4.45 14.86 -4.02
N THR A 45 3.41 14.89 -4.83
CA THR A 45 2.61 16.10 -5.11
C THR A 45 1.78 16.55 -3.90
N SER A 46 1.34 15.63 -3.03
CA SER A 46 0.49 15.95 -1.88
C SER A 46 1.25 16.12 -0.57
N THR A 47 2.33 15.35 -0.38
CA THR A 47 3.07 15.32 0.90
C THR A 47 4.58 15.27 0.65
N PRO A 48 5.19 16.39 0.25
CA PRO A 48 6.62 16.44 -0.10
C PRO A 48 7.54 16.24 1.10
N LEU A 49 7.06 16.41 2.33
CA LEU A 49 7.79 16.11 3.56
C LEU A 49 6.97 15.18 4.46
N CYS A 50 7.58 14.07 4.89
CA CYS A 50 7.00 13.14 5.85
C CYS A 50 7.89 13.10 7.10
N VAL A 51 7.29 13.15 8.28
CA VAL A 51 8.02 12.99 9.54
C VAL A 51 7.94 11.53 9.95
N VAL A 52 9.10 10.97 10.25
CA VAL A 52 9.26 9.60 10.74
C VAL A 52 9.51 9.66 12.24
N PHE A 53 8.68 8.98 13.01
CA PHE A 53 8.89 8.74 14.44
C PHE A 53 9.58 7.38 14.61
N ASP A 54 10.79 7.39 15.14
CA ASP A 54 11.65 6.20 15.26
C ASP A 54 11.54 5.58 16.66
N ALA A 55 10.47 4.80 16.88
CA ALA A 55 10.30 4.04 18.11
C ALA A 55 11.23 2.80 18.20
N SER A 56 12.15 2.61 17.25
CA SER A 56 13.16 1.54 17.26
C SER A 56 14.51 1.98 17.82
N ALA A 57 14.72 3.28 18.02
CA ALA A 57 15.92 3.80 18.68
C ALA A 57 16.02 3.29 20.13
N ASN A 58 17.23 2.99 20.61
CA ASN A 58 17.39 2.59 22.01
C ASN A 58 17.32 3.81 22.93
N SER A 59 16.64 3.65 24.06
CA SER A 59 16.70 4.61 25.17
C SER A 59 18.01 4.46 25.97
N SER A 60 18.19 5.27 27.00
CA SER A 60 19.37 5.25 27.90
C SER A 60 19.62 3.90 28.57
N ASN A 61 18.58 3.07 28.70
CA ASN A 61 18.65 1.70 29.23
C ASN A 61 18.96 0.64 28.16
N GLY A 62 19.21 1.03 26.91
CA GLY A 62 19.52 0.11 25.81
C GLY A 62 18.30 -0.60 25.19
N VAL A 63 17.08 -0.23 25.59
CA VAL A 63 15.83 -0.84 25.12
C VAL A 63 15.04 0.17 24.29
N SER A 64 14.49 -0.26 23.16
CA SER A 64 13.61 0.56 22.33
C SER A 64 12.14 0.27 22.63
N LEU A 65 11.26 1.26 22.42
CA LEU A 65 9.83 1.08 22.64
C LEU A 65 9.27 -0.08 21.78
N ASN A 66 9.69 -0.16 20.53
CA ASN A 66 9.25 -1.21 19.60
C ASN A 66 9.68 -2.62 20.00
N SER A 67 10.72 -2.78 20.82
CA SER A 67 11.14 -4.09 21.33
C SER A 67 10.24 -4.62 22.47
N ILE A 68 9.46 -3.74 23.10
CA ILE A 68 8.57 -4.06 24.21
C ILE A 68 7.12 -4.17 23.73
N LEU A 69 6.71 -3.31 22.79
CA LEU A 69 5.34 -3.26 22.28
C LEU A 69 4.93 -4.57 21.59
N LEU A 70 3.76 -5.08 21.96
CA LEU A 70 3.13 -6.20 21.25
C LEU A 70 2.60 -5.73 19.89
N ASN A 71 2.88 -6.49 18.83
CA ASN A 71 2.38 -6.20 17.48
C ASN A 71 0.84 -6.27 17.39
N GLY A 72 0.19 -7.14 18.19
CA GLY A 72 -1.25 -7.40 18.11
C GLY A 72 -1.64 -8.32 16.93
N GLY A 73 -0.78 -8.44 15.92
CA GLY A 73 -0.93 -9.35 14.79
C GLY A 73 -1.59 -8.70 13.57
N THR A 74 -1.72 -9.46 12.48
CA THR A 74 -2.31 -8.95 11.24
C THR A 74 -3.82 -9.15 11.26
N VAL A 75 -4.56 -8.04 11.36
CA VAL A 75 -6.03 -8.03 11.20
C VAL A 75 -6.47 -7.64 9.79
N GLN A 76 -5.56 -7.08 8.99
CA GLN A 76 -5.84 -6.59 7.66
C GLN A 76 -5.98 -7.72 6.64
N GLN A 77 -6.83 -7.54 5.63
CA GLN A 77 -6.94 -8.47 4.51
C GLN A 77 -5.70 -8.39 3.61
N GLU A 78 -5.39 -9.50 2.94
CA GLU A 78 -4.29 -9.55 1.98
C GLU A 78 -4.51 -8.57 0.83
N LEU A 79 -3.47 -7.80 0.48
CA LEU A 79 -3.54 -6.76 -0.56
C LEU A 79 -4.03 -7.31 -1.90
N SER A 80 -3.53 -8.48 -2.29
CA SER A 80 -3.94 -9.14 -3.53
C SER A 80 -5.43 -9.45 -3.54
N SER A 81 -6.01 -9.88 -2.42
CA SER A 81 -7.43 -10.19 -2.31
C SER A 81 -8.30 -8.93 -2.43
N ILE A 82 -7.88 -7.82 -1.81
CA ILE A 82 -8.56 -6.53 -1.91
C ILE A 82 -8.56 -6.05 -3.36
N ILE A 83 -7.39 -6.04 -4.02
CA ILE A 83 -7.29 -5.58 -5.41
C ILE A 83 -8.04 -6.53 -6.35
N SER A 84 -7.99 -7.85 -6.13
CA SER A 84 -8.77 -8.81 -6.92
C SER A 84 -10.28 -8.58 -6.81
N ARG A 85 -10.83 -8.33 -5.61
CA ARG A 85 -12.24 -7.91 -5.43
C ARG A 85 -12.53 -6.58 -6.11
N PHE A 86 -11.63 -5.60 -5.92
CA PHE A 86 -11.77 -4.31 -6.56
C PHE A 86 -11.89 -4.42 -8.08
N ARG A 87 -11.27 -5.42 -8.70
CA ARG A 87 -11.38 -5.71 -10.13
C ARG A 87 -12.68 -6.39 -10.58
N THR A 88 -13.55 -6.80 -9.66
CA THR A 88 -14.85 -7.39 -10.01
C THR A 88 -15.98 -6.39 -10.10
N TYR A 89 -15.79 -5.15 -9.60
CA TYR A 89 -16.82 -4.13 -9.58
C TYR A 89 -16.87 -3.35 -10.89
N LYS A 90 -18.03 -3.23 -11.52
CA LYS A 90 -18.21 -2.36 -12.70
C LYS A 90 -18.03 -0.88 -12.34
N TYR A 91 -18.66 -0.43 -11.27
CA TYR A 91 -18.54 0.93 -10.75
C TYR A 91 -17.70 0.90 -9.49
N ALA A 92 -16.53 1.54 -9.52
CA ALA A 92 -15.52 1.36 -8.50
C ALA A 92 -14.87 2.69 -8.11
N PHE A 93 -14.71 2.90 -6.81
CA PHE A 93 -14.08 4.08 -6.25
C PHE A 93 -12.94 3.72 -5.30
N SER A 94 -12.07 4.71 -5.05
CA SER A 94 -11.13 4.70 -3.96
C SER A 94 -11.20 5.99 -3.17
N ALA A 95 -10.90 5.91 -1.87
CA ALA A 95 -10.79 7.07 -0.99
C ALA A 95 -9.76 6.81 0.11
N ASP A 96 -9.09 7.86 0.56
CA ASP A 96 -8.17 7.82 1.69
C ASP A 96 -8.93 8.20 2.97
N ILE A 97 -8.65 7.53 4.09
CA ILE A 97 -9.04 7.93 5.44
C ILE A 97 -8.04 8.96 5.91
N GLN A 98 -8.50 10.20 6.07
CA GLN A 98 -7.62 11.32 6.37
C GLN A 98 -6.89 11.09 7.69
N LYS A 99 -5.55 11.04 7.65
CA LYS A 99 -4.70 10.89 8.83
C LYS A 99 -5.09 9.67 9.70
N MET A 100 -5.48 8.54 9.08
CA MET A 100 -6.02 7.33 9.74
C MET A 100 -5.47 7.03 11.15
N TYR A 101 -4.15 6.90 11.31
CA TYR A 101 -3.52 6.62 12.61
C TYR A 101 -3.81 7.69 13.68
N ARG A 102 -3.90 8.95 13.28
CA ARG A 102 -4.13 10.08 14.19
C ARG A 102 -5.60 10.19 14.62
N GLN A 103 -6.51 9.37 14.08
CA GLN A 103 -7.93 9.39 14.44
C GLN A 103 -8.25 8.57 15.69
N SER A 104 -7.28 7.83 16.22
CA SER A 104 -7.45 7.03 17.44
C SER A 104 -6.57 7.59 18.55
N LEU A 105 -7.18 7.90 19.70
CA LEU A 105 -6.46 8.31 20.90
C LEU A 105 -5.76 7.10 21.54
N VAL A 106 -4.57 7.34 22.07
CA VAL A 106 -3.89 6.41 22.97
C VAL A 106 -4.37 6.66 24.39
N ASP A 107 -4.48 5.58 25.17
CA ASP A 107 -4.88 5.63 26.57
C ASP A 107 -3.96 6.57 27.35
N GLU A 108 -4.53 7.32 28.29
CA GLU A 108 -3.81 8.34 29.05
C GLU A 108 -2.61 7.78 29.82
N SER A 109 -2.72 6.53 30.28
CA SER A 109 -1.64 5.85 31.01
C SER A 109 -0.42 5.51 30.14
N ASP A 110 -0.61 5.40 28.82
CA ASP A 110 0.46 5.02 27.88
C ASP A 110 1.05 6.22 27.11
N ARG A 111 0.41 7.40 27.16
CA ARG A 111 0.82 8.57 26.37
C ARG A 111 2.25 9.02 26.66
N ASP A 112 2.74 8.84 27.89
CA ASP A 112 4.11 9.21 28.27
C ASP A 112 5.21 8.34 27.65
N LEU A 113 4.84 7.21 27.05
CA LEU A 113 5.73 6.41 26.20
C LEU A 113 5.86 6.99 24.77
N GLN A 114 5.12 8.04 24.44
CA GLN A 114 5.13 8.70 23.13
C GLN A 114 5.52 10.18 23.23
N ARG A 115 6.55 10.50 24.03
CA ARG A 115 7.07 11.86 24.12
C ARG A 115 7.97 12.20 22.95
N ILE A 116 8.04 13.48 22.59
CA ILE A 116 8.96 14.00 21.59
C ILE A 116 9.59 15.31 22.09
N LEU A 117 10.79 15.61 21.57
CA LEU A 117 11.47 16.88 21.81
C LEU A 117 11.38 17.75 20.56
N TRP A 118 10.84 18.95 20.68
CA TRP A 118 10.72 19.87 19.56
C TRP A 118 11.35 21.22 19.87
N LYS A 119 12.03 21.78 18.87
CA LYS A 119 12.65 23.09 18.93
C LYS A 119 12.10 23.95 17.78
N PRO A 120 11.14 24.86 18.03
CA PRO A 120 10.43 25.58 16.97
C PRO A 120 11.33 26.46 16.10
N ASN A 121 12.42 26.97 16.67
CA ASN A 121 13.45 27.74 15.95
C ASN A 121 14.78 27.70 16.74
N GLN A 122 15.88 28.13 16.11
CA GLN A 122 17.22 28.04 16.70
C GLN A 122 17.40 28.78 18.04
N PHE A 123 16.56 29.78 18.32
CA PHE A 123 16.62 30.60 19.53
C PHE A 123 15.62 30.17 20.62
N ALA A 124 14.60 29.39 20.27
CA ALA A 124 13.61 28.88 21.22
C ALA A 124 14.24 27.79 22.13
N PRO A 125 13.76 27.62 23.37
CA PRO A 125 14.11 26.45 24.17
C PRO A 125 13.63 25.16 23.50
N VAL A 126 14.22 24.03 23.88
CA VAL A 126 13.67 22.71 23.53
C VAL A 126 12.47 22.47 24.42
N GLU A 127 11.34 22.11 23.81
CA GLU A 127 10.09 21.84 24.49
C GLU A 127 9.77 20.35 24.39
N THR A 128 9.11 19.83 25.43
CA THR A 128 8.64 18.44 25.46
C THR A 128 7.16 18.39 25.13
N TYR A 129 6.82 17.51 24.21
CA TYR A 129 5.44 17.23 23.83
C TYR A 129 5.12 15.77 24.07
N ARG A 130 3.84 15.49 24.30
CA ARG A 130 3.27 14.16 24.41
C ARG A 130 2.29 13.91 23.27
N LEU A 131 2.53 12.87 22.48
CA LEU A 131 1.61 12.48 21.41
C LEU A 131 0.37 11.81 22.02
N ARG A 132 -0.82 12.22 21.56
CA ARG A 132 -2.11 11.75 22.10
C ARG A 132 -2.74 10.62 21.30
N THR A 133 -2.29 10.43 20.06
CA THR A 133 -2.91 9.51 19.10
C THR A 133 -1.96 8.38 18.73
N VAL A 134 -2.46 7.38 18.01
CA VAL A 134 -1.64 6.25 17.58
C VAL A 134 -0.52 6.78 16.66
N THR A 135 0.73 6.55 17.07
CA THR A 135 1.90 7.10 16.37
C THR A 135 2.44 6.12 15.34
N CYS A 136 2.45 6.53 14.08
CA CYS A 136 3.09 5.78 13.00
C CYS A 136 4.59 5.60 13.29
N GLY A 137 5.10 4.38 13.12
CA GLY A 137 6.48 4.00 13.49
C GLY A 137 6.55 3.14 14.76
N THR A 138 5.47 3.05 15.52
CA THR A 138 5.35 2.09 16.63
C THR A 138 4.92 0.69 16.15
N THR A 139 5.39 -0.36 16.82
CA THR A 139 5.12 -1.77 16.44
C THR A 139 3.63 -2.10 16.39
N CYS A 140 2.83 -1.56 17.32
CA CYS A 140 1.39 -1.85 17.43
C CYS A 140 0.49 -0.96 16.55
N ALA A 141 1.01 0.14 15.98
CA ALA A 141 0.18 1.13 15.27
C ALA A 141 -0.68 0.55 14.13
N PRO A 142 -0.16 -0.33 13.24
CA PRO A 142 -0.97 -0.93 12.17
C PRO A 142 -2.16 -1.74 12.71
N PHE A 143 -1.92 -2.52 13.77
CA PHE A 143 -2.97 -3.30 14.42
C PHE A 143 -4.01 -2.39 15.06
N LEU A 144 -3.59 -1.39 15.84
CA LEU A 144 -4.50 -0.49 16.55
C LEU A 144 -5.43 0.27 15.59
N ALA A 145 -4.86 0.89 14.55
CA ALA A 145 -5.65 1.66 13.58
C ALA A 145 -6.63 0.77 12.80
N THR A 146 -6.18 -0.41 12.37
CA THR A 146 -7.04 -1.32 11.60
C THR A 146 -8.10 -2.00 12.49
N ARG A 147 -7.76 -2.34 13.74
CA ARG A 147 -8.72 -2.93 14.68
C ARG A 147 -9.80 -1.92 15.08
N ALA A 148 -9.46 -0.64 15.23
CA ALA A 148 -10.43 0.42 15.48
C ALA A 148 -11.50 0.48 14.38
N LEU A 149 -11.11 0.40 13.10
CA LEU A 149 -12.06 0.33 11.98
C LEU A 149 -12.96 -0.91 12.04
N LYS A 150 -12.41 -2.07 12.44
CA LYS A 150 -13.21 -3.30 12.57
C LYS A 150 -14.24 -3.20 13.70
N VAL A 151 -13.85 -2.64 14.85
CA VAL A 151 -14.77 -2.45 15.97
C VAL A 151 -15.89 -1.49 15.56
N LEU A 152 -15.54 -0.36 14.90
CA LEU A 152 -16.53 0.56 14.37
C LEU A 152 -17.50 -0.13 13.39
N ALA A 153 -16.98 -1.00 12.51
CA ALA A 153 -17.82 -1.78 11.60
C ALA A 153 -18.75 -2.76 12.34
N GLU A 154 -18.26 -3.43 13.38
CA GLU A 154 -19.04 -4.36 14.22
C GLU A 154 -20.17 -3.61 14.95
N GLU A 155 -19.89 -2.45 15.53
CA GLU A 155 -20.85 -1.64 16.30
C GLU A 155 -21.93 -1.00 15.41
N GLU A 156 -21.56 -0.59 14.20
CA GLU A 156 -22.43 0.18 13.29
C GLU A 156 -23.08 -0.69 12.19
N GLN A 157 -22.88 -2.01 12.23
CA GLN A 157 -23.35 -2.96 11.22
C GLN A 157 -24.87 -2.93 11.00
N SER A 158 -25.65 -2.70 12.07
CA SER A 158 -27.11 -2.70 11.99
C SER A 158 -27.67 -1.53 11.18
N GLU A 159 -27.00 -0.38 11.22
CA GLU A 159 -27.42 0.83 10.51
C GLU A 159 -26.78 0.94 9.12
N PHE A 160 -25.51 0.54 8.99
CA PHE A 160 -24.73 0.69 7.76
C PHE A 160 -24.11 -0.63 7.30
N SER A 161 -24.95 -1.64 7.07
CA SER A 161 -24.52 -3.01 6.75
C SER A 161 -23.53 -3.12 5.59
N GLN A 162 -23.70 -2.34 4.50
CA GLN A 162 -22.81 -2.39 3.35
C GLN A 162 -21.45 -1.76 3.67
N ALA A 163 -21.45 -0.57 4.30
CA ALA A 163 -20.22 0.10 4.69
C ALA A 163 -19.43 -0.69 5.75
N ALA A 164 -20.11 -1.32 6.71
CA ALA A 164 -19.49 -2.18 7.71
C ALA A 164 -18.78 -3.37 7.04
N ALA A 165 -19.45 -4.04 6.09
CA ALA A 165 -18.82 -5.12 5.32
C ALA A 165 -17.58 -4.61 4.55
N THR A 166 -17.69 -3.46 3.88
CA THR A 166 -16.58 -2.84 3.15
C THR A 166 -15.40 -2.48 4.06
N LEU A 167 -15.63 -1.99 5.29
CA LEU A 167 -14.53 -1.71 6.23
C LEU A 167 -13.74 -2.97 6.63
N VAL A 168 -14.40 -4.13 6.63
CA VAL A 168 -13.77 -5.41 6.97
C VAL A 168 -13.02 -6.00 5.78
N THR A 169 -13.55 -5.84 4.56
CA THR A 169 -13.01 -6.54 3.38
C THR A 169 -12.15 -5.68 2.47
N ASP A 170 -12.38 -4.37 2.37
CA ASP A 170 -11.89 -3.57 1.24
C ASP A 170 -10.96 -2.42 1.66
N VAL A 171 -10.55 -2.42 2.93
CA VAL A 171 -9.62 -1.42 3.48
C VAL A 171 -8.21 -1.97 3.51
N TYR A 172 -7.28 -1.23 2.92
CA TYR A 172 -5.86 -1.47 3.06
C TYR A 172 -5.17 -0.23 3.64
N VAL A 173 -4.77 -0.31 4.91
CA VAL A 173 -4.24 0.82 5.68
C VAL A 173 -5.25 1.97 5.62
N ASP A 174 -4.85 3.12 5.09
CA ASP A 174 -5.67 4.31 4.95
C ASP A 174 -6.52 4.31 3.67
N VAL A 175 -6.40 3.35 2.76
CA VAL A 175 -7.09 3.37 1.47
C VAL A 175 -8.26 2.38 1.44
N ILE A 176 -9.43 2.86 1.04
CA ILE A 176 -10.60 2.04 0.72
C ILE A 176 -10.63 1.78 -0.78
N LEU A 177 -10.80 0.52 -1.21
CA LEU A 177 -10.99 0.14 -2.61
C LEU A 177 -12.25 -0.70 -2.78
N SER A 178 -13.37 -0.07 -3.12
CA SER A 178 -14.65 -0.76 -3.19
C SER A 178 -15.51 -0.29 -4.36
N GLY A 179 -16.70 -0.86 -4.47
CA GLY A 179 -17.61 -0.62 -5.57
C GLY A 179 -18.74 -1.64 -5.61
N SER A 180 -19.52 -1.59 -6.68
CA SER A 180 -20.50 -2.62 -6.99
C SER A 180 -20.74 -2.69 -8.50
N ASN A 181 -21.68 -3.53 -8.92
CA ASN A 181 -22.07 -3.66 -10.33
C ASN A 181 -23.25 -2.75 -10.71
N ASN A 182 -23.80 -2.01 -9.75
CA ASN A 182 -24.89 -1.07 -9.92
C ASN A 182 -24.46 0.34 -9.47
N LEU A 183 -24.75 1.37 -10.28
CA LEU A 183 -24.32 2.73 -9.98
C LEU A 183 -24.98 3.27 -8.70
N GLU A 184 -26.28 3.02 -8.51
CA GLU A 184 -27.03 3.50 -7.35
C GLU A 184 -26.64 2.78 -6.06
N GLU A 185 -26.37 1.47 -6.12
CA GLU A 185 -25.79 0.74 -4.98
C GLU A 185 -24.42 1.30 -4.60
N THR A 186 -23.60 1.65 -5.60
CA THR A 186 -22.28 2.24 -5.34
C THR A 186 -22.39 3.63 -4.72
N LYS A 187 -23.35 4.45 -5.16
CA LYS A 187 -23.66 5.74 -4.53
C LYS A 187 -24.14 5.53 -3.09
N ALA A 188 -25.04 4.59 -2.85
CA ALA A 188 -25.53 4.27 -1.50
C ALA A 188 -24.41 3.82 -0.57
N LEU A 189 -23.54 2.91 -1.04
CA LEU A 189 -22.36 2.46 -0.29
C LEU A 189 -21.43 3.63 0.08
N LYS A 190 -21.15 4.53 -0.87
CA LYS A 190 -20.35 5.74 -0.61
C LYS A 190 -20.96 6.59 0.51
N HIS A 191 -22.28 6.81 0.48
CA HIS A 191 -22.96 7.60 1.52
C HIS A 191 -22.90 6.91 2.89
N GLN A 192 -23.15 5.59 2.94
CA GLN A 192 -23.03 4.82 4.18
C GLN A 192 -21.62 4.87 4.76
N LEU A 193 -20.57 4.76 3.93
CA LEU A 193 -19.18 4.85 4.38
C LEU A 193 -18.86 6.20 5.02
N ILE A 194 -19.30 7.30 4.39
CA ILE A 194 -19.10 8.65 4.93
C ILE A 194 -19.80 8.78 6.29
N GLN A 195 -21.03 8.29 6.42
CA GLN A 195 -21.80 8.39 7.66
C GLN A 195 -21.21 7.51 8.78
N LEU A 196 -20.87 6.26 8.47
CA LEU A 196 -20.28 5.32 9.42
C LEU A 196 -18.93 5.85 9.92
N LEU A 197 -18.02 6.25 9.02
CA LEU A 197 -16.70 6.75 9.44
C LEU A 197 -16.79 8.05 10.23
N LYS A 198 -17.77 8.90 9.92
CA LYS A 198 -18.04 10.12 10.70
C LYS A 198 -18.45 9.81 12.14
N LYS A 199 -19.15 8.70 12.41
CA LYS A 199 -19.43 8.27 13.79
C LYS A 199 -18.15 7.89 14.54
N GLY A 200 -17.16 7.34 13.85
CA GLY A 200 -15.81 7.11 14.35
C GLY A 200 -14.89 8.33 14.37
N GLY A 201 -15.40 9.53 14.07
CA GLY A 201 -14.61 10.76 14.00
C GLY A 201 -13.67 10.85 12.79
N MET A 202 -13.81 9.96 11.80
CA MET A 202 -12.94 9.87 10.63
C MET A 202 -13.56 10.52 9.40
N GLU A 203 -12.72 11.07 8.54
CA GLU A 203 -13.14 11.72 7.29
C GLU A 203 -12.47 11.06 6.08
N LEU A 204 -13.24 10.88 5.01
CA LEU A 204 -12.76 10.35 3.74
C LEU A 204 -12.44 11.48 2.76
N HIS A 205 -11.28 11.40 2.09
CA HIS A 205 -10.83 12.38 1.13
C HIS A 205 -10.13 11.74 -0.09
N LYS A 206 -9.68 12.57 -1.05
CA LYS A 206 -9.01 12.12 -2.29
C LYS A 206 -9.78 11.04 -3.05
N TRP A 207 -11.07 11.29 -3.24
CA TRP A 207 -11.94 10.37 -3.97
C TRP A 207 -11.51 10.24 -5.42
N VAL A 208 -11.45 9.01 -5.91
CA VAL A 208 -11.16 8.66 -7.31
C VAL A 208 -12.15 7.60 -7.76
N SER A 209 -12.68 7.70 -8.97
CA SER A 209 -13.68 6.77 -9.51
C SER A 209 -13.53 6.58 -11.01
N ASN A 210 -14.01 5.46 -11.55
CA ASN A 210 -14.18 5.29 -12.99
C ASN A 210 -15.48 5.89 -13.54
N HIS A 211 -16.38 6.33 -12.67
CA HIS A 211 -17.64 6.93 -13.11
C HIS A 211 -17.79 8.37 -12.57
N PRO A 212 -18.01 9.35 -13.46
CA PRO A 212 -18.22 10.75 -13.12
C PRO A 212 -19.20 10.96 -11.96
N GLU A 213 -20.40 10.37 -12.03
CA GLU A 213 -21.46 10.58 -11.00
C GLU A 213 -21.06 10.18 -9.58
N LEU A 214 -20.08 9.29 -9.41
CA LEU A 214 -19.56 8.94 -8.07
C LEU A 214 -18.71 10.06 -7.45
N LEU A 215 -18.34 11.08 -8.23
CA LEU A 215 -17.56 12.24 -7.80
C LEU A 215 -18.40 13.53 -7.71
N TYR A 216 -19.56 13.65 -8.38
CA TYR A 216 -20.26 14.95 -8.44
C TYR A 216 -21.10 15.30 -7.20
N ASP A 217 -21.44 14.35 -6.34
CA ASP A 217 -22.43 14.59 -5.27
C ASP A 217 -21.94 15.52 -4.13
N ASN A 218 -20.63 15.69 -3.90
CA ASN A 218 -20.16 16.46 -2.72
C ASN A 218 -19.31 17.67 -3.09
N LYS A 219 -19.92 18.83 -3.34
CA LYS A 219 -19.25 20.13 -3.62
C LYS A 219 -18.16 20.57 -2.61
N ASN A 220 -17.97 19.84 -1.50
CA ASN A 220 -17.06 20.15 -0.40
C ASN A 220 -15.95 19.11 -0.16
N LEU A 221 -15.80 18.08 -1.00
CA LEU A 221 -14.70 17.12 -0.87
C LEU A 221 -13.57 17.47 -1.84
N ASP A 222 -12.32 17.35 -1.38
CA ASP A 222 -11.12 17.42 -2.20
C ASP A 222 -11.14 16.29 -3.24
N TYR A 223 -11.80 16.53 -4.37
CA TYR A 223 -11.80 15.65 -5.51
C TYR A 223 -10.50 15.81 -6.28
N VAL A 224 -9.79 14.70 -6.43
CA VAL A 224 -8.73 14.62 -7.42
C VAL A 224 -9.42 14.23 -8.72
N PHE A 225 -9.87 15.23 -9.49
CA PHE A 225 -10.34 15.00 -10.86
C PHE A 225 -9.12 14.56 -11.70
N PRO A 226 -9.05 13.30 -12.15
CA PRO A 226 -8.06 12.92 -13.13
C PRO A 226 -8.51 13.50 -14.47
N SER A 227 -7.73 14.39 -15.08
CA SER A 227 -7.86 14.62 -16.52
C SER A 227 -7.56 13.30 -17.26
N ASP A 228 -8.03 13.14 -18.50
CA ASP A 228 -7.81 11.92 -19.30
C ASP A 228 -6.34 11.49 -19.44
N SER A 229 -5.40 12.40 -19.17
CA SER A 229 -3.95 12.19 -19.16
C SER A 229 -3.36 11.78 -17.79
N ASN A 230 -4.10 11.92 -16.69
CA ASN A 230 -3.56 11.78 -15.34
C ASN A 230 -3.80 10.37 -14.79
N SER A 231 -2.73 9.59 -14.76
CA SER A 231 -2.70 8.36 -13.99
C SER A 231 -2.64 8.65 -12.48
N VAL A 232 -3.40 7.91 -11.69
CA VAL A 232 -3.33 7.93 -10.22
C VAL A 232 -2.64 6.68 -9.72
N LYS A 233 -1.81 6.82 -8.68
CA LYS A 233 -1.20 5.68 -8.00
C LYS A 233 -2.04 5.28 -6.80
N ILE A 234 -2.50 4.03 -6.77
CA ILE A 234 -3.35 3.46 -5.73
C ILE A 234 -2.71 2.16 -5.26
N LEU A 235 -2.39 2.08 -3.97
CA LEU A 235 -1.73 0.91 -3.35
C LEU A 235 -0.51 0.38 -4.12
N GLY A 236 0.29 1.30 -4.68
CA GLY A 236 1.49 0.98 -5.44
C GLY A 236 1.27 0.73 -6.94
N MET A 237 0.03 0.49 -7.39
CA MET A 237 -0.32 0.32 -8.80
C MET A 237 -0.74 1.64 -9.44
N GLN A 238 -0.49 1.81 -10.73
CA GLN A 238 -0.90 2.99 -11.47
C GLN A 238 -2.16 2.68 -12.29
N ARG A 239 -3.12 3.61 -12.29
CA ARG A 239 -4.42 3.46 -12.94
C ARG A 239 -4.80 4.74 -13.68
N ARG A 240 -5.46 4.62 -14.82
CA ARG A 240 -6.23 5.71 -15.45
C ARG A 240 -7.71 5.49 -15.13
N PRO A 241 -8.33 6.31 -14.26
CA PRO A 241 -9.70 6.05 -13.83
C PRO A 241 -10.73 6.18 -14.95
N THR A 242 -10.62 7.20 -15.82
CA THR A 242 -11.60 7.44 -16.90
C THR A 242 -11.68 6.30 -17.91
N SER A 243 -10.53 5.78 -18.37
CA SER A 243 -10.47 4.63 -19.27
C SER A 243 -10.51 3.28 -18.54
N ASP A 244 -10.54 3.31 -17.21
CA ASP A 244 -10.61 2.17 -16.30
C ASP A 244 -9.58 1.05 -16.53
N ILE A 245 -8.33 1.46 -16.74
CA ILE A 245 -7.19 0.57 -16.98
C ILE A 245 -6.09 0.75 -15.92
N PHE A 246 -5.42 -0.35 -15.59
CA PHE A 246 -4.10 -0.32 -14.98
C PHE A 246 -3.03 -0.06 -16.03
N THR A 247 -2.05 0.73 -15.63
CA THR A 247 -0.87 1.07 -16.44
C THR A 247 0.39 0.90 -15.59
N PHE A 248 1.55 1.03 -16.22
CA PHE A 248 2.83 0.96 -15.54
C PHE A 248 3.71 2.14 -15.94
N GLN A 249 4.53 2.61 -15.00
CA GLN A 249 5.51 3.65 -15.26
C GLN A 249 6.86 3.22 -14.72
N VAL A 250 7.70 2.80 -15.65
CA VAL A 250 9.07 2.39 -15.41
C VAL A 250 9.99 3.37 -16.12
N THR A 251 10.86 4.00 -15.34
CA THR A 251 11.94 4.86 -15.83
C THR A 251 13.26 4.18 -15.54
N VAL A 252 14.06 4.01 -16.58
CA VAL A 252 15.37 3.36 -16.50
C VAL A 252 16.47 4.43 -16.56
N LYS A 253 17.39 4.38 -15.60
CA LYS A 253 18.62 5.17 -15.62
C LYS A 253 19.77 4.26 -16.03
N LEU A 254 20.20 4.36 -17.28
CA LEU A 254 21.37 3.64 -17.78
C LEU A 254 22.65 4.25 -17.18
N LYS A 255 23.58 3.37 -16.81
CA LYS A 255 24.91 3.70 -16.27
C LYS A 255 25.91 2.74 -16.90
N ASP A 256 27.20 3.08 -16.90
CA ASP A 256 28.24 2.22 -17.48
C ASP A 256 28.41 0.89 -16.72
N ASN A 257 28.10 0.87 -15.42
CA ASN A 257 28.20 -0.31 -14.56
C ASN A 257 27.06 -0.31 -13.53
N PHE A 258 26.77 -1.50 -13.01
CA PHE A 258 25.83 -1.71 -11.91
C PHE A 258 26.47 -2.59 -10.84
N SER A 259 26.11 -2.36 -9.59
CA SER A 259 26.34 -3.27 -8.46
C SER A 259 25.17 -4.22 -8.28
N GLU A 260 25.37 -5.33 -7.56
CA GLU A 260 24.29 -6.25 -7.20
C GLU A 260 23.16 -5.53 -6.45
N ARG A 261 23.51 -4.60 -5.54
CA ARG A 261 22.56 -3.77 -4.82
C ARG A 261 21.70 -2.92 -5.75
N GLU A 262 22.28 -2.35 -6.80
CA GLU A 262 21.54 -1.55 -7.77
C GLU A 262 20.63 -2.41 -8.65
N VAL A 263 21.06 -3.62 -9.02
CA VAL A 263 20.20 -4.61 -9.70
C VAL A 263 18.99 -4.95 -8.82
N LEU A 264 19.21 -5.31 -7.55
CA LEU A 264 18.12 -5.58 -6.61
C LEU A 264 17.19 -4.37 -6.46
N SER A 265 17.75 -3.17 -6.30
CA SER A 265 16.98 -1.93 -6.19
C SER A 265 16.12 -1.67 -7.43
N ASN A 266 16.62 -1.96 -8.63
CA ASN A 266 15.85 -1.82 -9.86
C ASN A 266 14.70 -2.83 -9.93
N ILE A 267 14.93 -4.08 -9.51
CA ILE A 267 13.89 -5.12 -9.45
C ILE A 267 12.81 -4.75 -8.43
N ALA A 268 13.20 -4.29 -7.23
CA ALA A 268 12.28 -3.93 -6.17
C ALA A 268 11.36 -2.74 -6.53
N ARG A 269 11.77 -1.90 -7.48
CA ARG A 269 10.93 -0.80 -8.00
C ARG A 269 9.81 -1.28 -8.93
N LEU A 270 9.89 -2.50 -9.47
CA LEU A 270 8.84 -3.12 -10.29
C LEU A 270 7.75 -3.69 -9.37
N PHE A 271 6.99 -2.79 -8.73
CA PHE A 271 5.90 -3.16 -7.84
C PHE A 271 4.69 -3.69 -8.64
N ASP A 272 4.25 -4.89 -8.30
CA ASP A 272 3.12 -5.56 -8.94
C ASP A 272 2.49 -6.54 -7.96
N SER A 273 1.38 -6.12 -7.34
CA SER A 273 0.68 -6.90 -6.31
C SER A 273 -0.15 -8.07 -6.88
N LEU A 274 -0.50 -8.01 -8.17
CA LEU A 274 -1.31 -9.02 -8.84
C LEU A 274 -0.50 -9.91 -9.79
N GLY A 275 0.79 -9.64 -10.01
CA GLY A 275 1.61 -10.38 -10.96
C GLY A 275 1.21 -10.15 -12.42
N LEU A 276 0.62 -8.99 -12.76
CA LEU A 276 0.24 -8.64 -14.13
C LEU A 276 1.45 -8.52 -15.08
N ILE A 277 2.61 -8.11 -14.56
CA ILE A 277 3.91 -8.10 -15.27
C ILE A 277 4.84 -9.17 -14.70
N GLY A 278 4.27 -10.22 -14.10
CA GLY A 278 4.96 -11.36 -13.51
C GLY A 278 6.12 -11.91 -14.35
N PRO A 279 5.97 -12.13 -15.68
CA PRO A 279 7.05 -12.60 -16.54
C PRO A 279 8.28 -11.67 -16.58
N VAL A 280 8.07 -10.35 -16.56
CA VAL A 280 9.15 -9.35 -16.57
C VAL A 280 9.92 -9.39 -15.26
N ILE A 281 9.20 -9.36 -14.13
CA ILE A 281 9.79 -9.42 -12.79
C ILE A 281 10.52 -10.76 -12.58
N THR A 282 9.94 -11.85 -13.07
CA THR A 282 10.53 -13.19 -13.01
C THR A 282 11.86 -13.25 -13.74
N SER A 283 11.91 -12.73 -14.97
CA SER A 283 13.15 -12.69 -15.76
C SER A 283 14.26 -11.95 -15.01
N ALA A 284 13.92 -10.84 -14.35
CA ALA A 284 14.85 -10.07 -13.54
C ALA A 284 15.30 -10.84 -12.27
N LYS A 285 14.38 -11.56 -11.61
CA LYS A 285 14.70 -12.41 -10.44
C LYS A 285 15.61 -13.59 -10.80
N ILE A 286 15.43 -14.19 -11.98
CA ILE A 286 16.34 -15.24 -12.49
C ILE A 286 17.75 -14.67 -12.69
N PHE A 287 17.85 -13.48 -13.27
CA PHE A 287 19.13 -12.78 -13.41
C PHE A 287 19.78 -12.50 -12.05
N LEU A 288 19.02 -12.02 -11.06
CA LEU A 288 19.52 -11.79 -9.71
C LEU A 288 20.04 -13.08 -9.05
N GLN A 289 19.30 -14.19 -9.18
CA GLN A 289 19.76 -15.49 -8.68
C GLN A 289 21.09 -15.92 -9.33
N ARG A 290 21.26 -15.65 -10.63
CA ARG A 290 22.52 -15.93 -11.35
C ARG A 290 23.70 -15.16 -10.76
N LEU A 291 23.50 -13.90 -10.38
CA LEU A 291 24.53 -13.10 -9.70
C LEU A 291 24.86 -13.65 -8.31
N TRP A 292 23.85 -14.06 -7.53
CA TRP A 292 24.06 -14.64 -6.19
C TRP A 292 24.91 -15.92 -6.22
N LEU A 293 24.77 -16.73 -7.26
CA LEU A 293 25.60 -17.93 -7.45
C LEU A 293 27.09 -17.63 -7.63
N GLN A 294 27.42 -16.40 -8.06
CA GLN A 294 28.80 -15.94 -8.21
C GLN A 294 29.40 -15.42 -6.90
N LYS A 295 28.61 -15.35 -5.82
CA LYS A 295 29.05 -14.92 -4.47
C LYS A 295 29.69 -13.52 -4.47
N LEU A 296 29.10 -12.59 -5.22
CA LEU A 296 29.48 -11.18 -5.20
C LEU A 296 29.08 -10.54 -3.87
N ASN A 297 29.81 -9.50 -3.44
CA ASN A 297 29.34 -8.61 -2.39
C ASN A 297 28.37 -7.57 -2.97
N TRP A 298 27.51 -7.01 -2.12
CA TRP A 298 26.48 -6.03 -2.50
C TRP A 298 26.95 -4.88 -3.39
N ASN A 299 28.18 -4.40 -3.19
CA ASN A 299 28.75 -3.27 -3.91
C ASN A 299 29.71 -3.68 -5.04
N ASP A 300 29.92 -4.98 -5.24
CA ASP A 300 30.78 -5.48 -6.31
C ASP A 300 30.10 -5.24 -7.66
N ARG A 301 30.93 -4.99 -8.68
CA ARG A 301 30.45 -4.74 -10.04
C ARG A 301 29.94 -6.03 -10.67
N VAL A 302 28.83 -5.93 -11.38
CA VAL A 302 28.32 -7.02 -12.23
C VAL A 302 29.37 -7.36 -13.31
N PRO A 303 29.74 -8.64 -13.48
CA PRO A 303 30.73 -9.04 -14.47
C PRO A 303 30.34 -8.68 -15.91
N PRO A 304 31.31 -8.42 -16.81
CA PRO A 304 31.03 -7.94 -18.17
C PRO A 304 30.05 -8.82 -18.97
N ASN A 305 30.12 -10.14 -18.81
CA ASN A 305 29.22 -11.07 -19.51
C ASN A 305 27.76 -10.91 -19.06
N ASP A 306 27.53 -10.78 -17.76
CA ASP A 306 26.19 -10.57 -17.18
C ASP A 306 25.67 -9.15 -17.40
N LEU A 307 26.57 -8.17 -17.43
CA LEU A 307 26.23 -6.77 -17.59
C LEU A 307 25.54 -6.51 -18.93
N ASN A 308 25.96 -7.19 -20.00
CA ASN A 308 25.32 -7.10 -21.32
C ASN A 308 23.86 -7.58 -21.29
N ASP A 309 23.60 -8.71 -20.63
CA ASP A 309 22.24 -9.25 -20.46
C ASP A 309 21.38 -8.27 -19.65
N TRP A 310 21.94 -7.69 -18.58
CA TRP A 310 21.25 -6.69 -17.78
C TRP A 310 20.93 -5.43 -18.57
N PHE A 311 21.87 -4.94 -19.38
CA PHE A 311 21.63 -3.80 -20.26
C PHE A 311 20.52 -4.08 -21.26
N LYS A 312 20.47 -5.28 -21.84
CA LYS A 312 19.39 -5.66 -22.75
C LYS A 312 18.05 -5.64 -22.02
N PHE A 313 17.96 -6.26 -20.84
CA PHE A 313 16.75 -6.22 -20.01
C PHE A 313 16.31 -4.78 -19.72
N LEU A 314 17.24 -3.92 -19.30
CA LEU A 314 16.95 -2.51 -19.00
C LEU A 314 16.50 -1.70 -20.22
N LYS A 315 17.01 -2.01 -21.42
CA LYS A 315 16.58 -1.35 -22.67
C LYS A 315 15.16 -1.75 -23.08
N ASP A 316 14.78 -3.00 -22.83
CA ASP A 316 13.46 -3.52 -23.20
C ASP A 316 12.40 -3.18 -22.12
N LEU A 317 12.81 -2.99 -20.87
CA LEU A 317 11.92 -2.75 -19.73
C LEU A 317 10.92 -1.58 -19.91
N PRO A 318 11.25 -0.43 -20.55
CA PRO A 318 10.28 0.62 -20.83
C PRO A 318 9.09 0.20 -21.71
N ALA A 319 9.17 -0.94 -22.42
CA ALA A 319 8.03 -1.48 -23.16
C ALA A 319 6.83 -1.82 -22.26
N VAL A 320 7.07 -2.10 -20.97
CA VAL A 320 6.03 -2.32 -19.96
C VAL A 320 5.09 -1.11 -19.82
N ASN A 321 5.58 0.10 -20.10
CA ASN A 321 4.77 1.32 -20.03
C ASN A 321 3.66 1.37 -21.08
N LYS A 322 3.73 0.51 -22.10
CA LYS A 322 2.71 0.39 -23.16
C LYS A 322 1.60 -0.59 -22.79
N LEU A 323 1.74 -1.34 -21.69
CA LEU A 323 0.72 -2.29 -21.25
C LEU A 323 -0.45 -1.54 -20.64
N GLU A 324 -1.64 -1.83 -21.17
CA GLU A 324 -2.92 -1.35 -20.67
C GLU A 324 -3.76 -2.58 -20.30
N ILE A 325 -4.10 -2.71 -19.03
CA ILE A 325 -4.82 -3.88 -18.51
C ILE A 325 -6.14 -3.42 -17.93
N PRO A 326 -7.30 -3.95 -18.39
CA PRO A 326 -8.59 -3.60 -17.82
C PRO A 326 -8.61 -3.81 -16.29
N ARG A 327 -9.03 -2.78 -15.55
CA ARG A 327 -9.25 -2.92 -14.11
C ARG A 327 -10.39 -3.91 -13.91
N CYS A 328 -11.56 -3.66 -14.49
CA CYS A 328 -12.68 -4.58 -14.43
C CYS A 328 -12.35 -5.86 -15.21
N ALA A 329 -12.21 -6.97 -14.50
CA ALA A 329 -11.84 -8.26 -15.08
C ALA A 329 -13.06 -9.06 -15.59
N ILE A 330 -14.27 -8.58 -15.29
CA ILE A 330 -15.55 -9.26 -15.56
C ILE A 330 -16.38 -8.40 -16.51
N ILE A 331 -17.08 -9.05 -17.44
CA ILE A 331 -18.02 -8.43 -18.36
C ILE A 331 -19.22 -7.84 -17.63
N THR A 332 -19.89 -6.85 -18.23
CA THR A 332 -21.13 -6.30 -17.67
C THR A 332 -22.24 -7.37 -17.67
N ASN A 333 -22.96 -7.49 -16.55
CA ASN A 333 -24.09 -8.41 -16.36
C ASN A 333 -23.75 -9.87 -16.72
N PRO A 334 -22.76 -10.49 -16.04
CA PRO A 334 -22.38 -11.85 -16.33
C PRO A 334 -23.47 -12.83 -15.86
N VAL A 335 -23.76 -13.83 -16.70
CA VAL A 335 -24.61 -14.98 -16.32
C VAL A 335 -23.78 -16.18 -15.90
N SER A 336 -22.51 -16.21 -16.27
CA SER A 336 -21.55 -17.23 -15.83
C SER A 336 -20.16 -16.61 -15.72
N ILE A 337 -19.41 -17.09 -14.73
CA ILE A 337 -18.04 -16.69 -14.44
C ILE A 337 -17.26 -17.96 -14.13
N ASP A 338 -16.28 -18.27 -14.96
CA ASP A 338 -15.37 -19.40 -14.82
C ASP A 338 -13.97 -18.89 -14.44
N LEU A 339 -13.35 -19.57 -13.48
CA LEU A 339 -11.97 -19.32 -13.09
C LEU A 339 -11.06 -20.38 -13.70
N HIS A 340 -10.21 -19.98 -14.65
CA HIS A 340 -9.25 -20.87 -15.29
C HIS A 340 -7.87 -20.67 -14.68
N CYS A 341 -7.33 -21.74 -14.08
CA CYS A 341 -5.97 -21.76 -13.58
C CYS A 341 -5.06 -22.48 -14.57
N PHE A 342 -4.01 -21.78 -15.02
CA PHE A 342 -2.92 -22.39 -15.76
C PHE A 342 -1.67 -22.36 -14.88
N CYS A 343 -0.95 -23.46 -14.83
CA CYS A 343 0.31 -23.53 -14.11
C CYS A 343 1.37 -24.18 -14.99
N ASP A 344 2.61 -23.73 -14.83
CA ASP A 344 3.76 -24.27 -15.54
C ASP A 344 5.00 -24.27 -14.62
N ALA A 345 5.92 -25.17 -14.88
CA ALA A 345 7.13 -25.34 -14.12
C ALA A 345 8.31 -25.75 -15.02
N SER A 346 9.45 -25.12 -14.78
CA SER A 346 10.72 -25.39 -15.44
C SER A 346 11.82 -25.58 -14.40
N ASP A 347 13.05 -25.80 -14.86
CA ASP A 347 14.21 -25.89 -13.98
C ASP A 347 14.56 -24.57 -13.29
N LYS A 348 14.12 -23.44 -13.86
CA LYS A 348 14.46 -22.09 -13.37
C LYS A 348 13.33 -21.43 -12.59
N VAL A 349 12.09 -21.68 -12.98
CA VAL A 349 10.90 -21.00 -12.44
C VAL A 349 9.70 -21.92 -12.50
N TYR A 350 8.80 -21.75 -11.54
CA TYR A 350 7.44 -22.26 -11.60
C TYR A 350 6.45 -21.14 -11.26
N GLY A 351 5.24 -21.22 -11.80
CA GLY A 351 4.23 -20.19 -11.61
C GLY A 351 2.85 -20.63 -12.03
N ALA A 352 1.87 -19.82 -11.65
CA ALA A 352 0.47 -19.99 -11.99
C ALA A 352 -0.13 -18.65 -12.37
N VAL A 353 -1.13 -18.69 -13.24
CA VAL A 353 -1.93 -17.54 -13.66
C VAL A 353 -3.41 -17.92 -13.62
N LEU A 354 -4.20 -17.03 -13.04
CA LEU A 354 -5.65 -17.14 -12.96
C LEU A 354 -6.27 -16.20 -13.99
N TYR A 355 -7.12 -16.74 -14.85
CA TYR A 355 -7.96 -15.99 -15.77
C TYR A 355 -9.41 -16.06 -15.30
N LEU A 356 -10.10 -14.92 -15.32
CA LEU A 356 -11.55 -14.85 -15.22
C LEU A 356 -12.12 -14.84 -16.64
N CYS A 357 -12.95 -15.84 -16.94
CA CYS A 357 -13.76 -15.91 -18.14
C CYS A 357 -15.20 -15.64 -17.74
N SER A 358 -15.81 -14.60 -18.30
CA SER A 358 -17.18 -14.23 -17.98
C SER A 358 -18.01 -14.09 -19.24
N LYS A 359 -19.24 -14.58 -19.21
CA LYS A 359 -20.17 -14.57 -20.34
C LYS A 359 -21.47 -13.87 -19.95
N ASN A 360 -22.02 -13.05 -20.85
CA ASN A 360 -23.31 -12.38 -20.67
C ASN A 360 -24.45 -13.11 -21.41
N GLU A 361 -25.69 -12.62 -21.24
CA GLU A 361 -26.89 -13.20 -21.88
C GLU A 361 -26.82 -13.22 -23.40
N SER A 362 -26.19 -12.20 -24.02
CA SER A 362 -25.98 -12.15 -25.47
C SER A 362 -24.93 -13.14 -25.98
N GLY A 363 -24.26 -13.86 -25.08
CA GLY A 363 -23.23 -14.84 -25.42
C GLY A 363 -21.84 -14.25 -25.66
N GLU A 364 -21.64 -12.95 -25.42
CA GLU A 364 -20.34 -12.31 -25.46
C GLU A 364 -19.47 -12.82 -24.30
N VAL A 365 -18.22 -13.13 -24.59
CA VAL A 365 -17.26 -13.67 -23.64
C VAL A 365 -16.10 -12.71 -23.49
N GLN A 366 -15.78 -12.37 -22.24
CA GLN A 366 -14.58 -11.61 -21.90
C GLN A 366 -13.67 -12.48 -21.03
N THR A 367 -12.39 -12.52 -21.38
CA THR A 367 -11.36 -13.23 -20.60
C THR A 367 -10.24 -12.28 -20.22
N ASN A 368 -9.98 -12.13 -18.93
CA ASN A 368 -8.90 -11.29 -18.42
C ASN A 368 -8.08 -12.04 -17.36
N ILE A 369 -6.78 -11.74 -17.28
CA ILE A 369 -5.95 -12.17 -16.15
C ILE A 369 -6.51 -11.53 -14.87
N LEU A 370 -6.80 -12.32 -13.85
CA LEU A 370 -7.14 -11.85 -12.50
C LEU A 370 -5.88 -11.59 -11.67
N CYS A 371 -4.98 -12.57 -11.63
CA CYS A 371 -3.67 -12.45 -11.02
C CYS A 371 -2.75 -13.56 -11.53
N SER A 372 -1.45 -13.40 -11.31
CA SER A 372 -0.45 -14.44 -11.48
C SER A 372 0.55 -14.41 -10.34
N LYS A 373 1.23 -15.54 -10.13
CA LYS A 373 2.29 -15.63 -9.16
C LYS A 373 3.36 -16.57 -9.66
N SER A 374 4.61 -16.20 -9.42
CA SER A 374 5.76 -16.97 -9.84
C SER A 374 6.81 -17.02 -8.74
N ARG A 375 7.60 -18.09 -8.74
CA ARG A 375 8.75 -18.27 -7.86
C ARG A 375 9.91 -18.84 -8.66
N VAL A 376 11.09 -18.25 -8.44
CA VAL A 376 12.35 -18.79 -8.96
C VAL A 376 12.68 -20.06 -8.18
N CYS A 377 13.08 -21.12 -8.88
CA CYS A 377 13.42 -22.40 -8.28
C CYS A 377 14.58 -22.26 -7.29
N PRO A 378 14.55 -22.91 -6.12
CA PRO A 378 15.71 -23.00 -5.24
C PRO A 378 16.91 -23.65 -5.95
N ILE A 379 18.12 -23.17 -5.62
CA ILE A 379 19.39 -23.64 -6.21
C ILE A 379 19.62 -25.15 -5.94
N LYS A 380 19.22 -25.64 -4.76
CA LYS A 380 19.20 -27.07 -4.46
C LYS A 380 17.90 -27.68 -5.00
N ALA A 381 17.99 -28.41 -6.11
CA ALA A 381 16.83 -28.93 -6.81
C ALA A 381 16.14 -30.07 -6.03
N THR A 382 14.80 -30.03 -6.02
CA THR A 382 13.96 -31.23 -5.95
C THR A 382 13.43 -31.46 -7.37
N THR A 383 13.11 -32.71 -7.75
CA THR A 383 12.70 -33.10 -9.10
C THR A 383 11.47 -32.32 -9.62
N THR A 384 11.24 -32.34 -10.94
CA THR A 384 10.20 -31.58 -11.65
C THR A 384 8.74 -31.95 -11.27
N PRO A 385 8.37 -33.22 -11.00
CA PRO A 385 7.00 -33.56 -10.60
C PRO A 385 6.51 -32.88 -9.29
N PRO A 386 7.33 -32.78 -8.23
CA PRO A 386 7.04 -31.92 -7.06
C PRO A 386 6.81 -30.44 -7.39
N ARG A 387 7.37 -29.92 -8.49
CA ARG A 387 7.30 -28.49 -8.84
C ARG A 387 5.99 -28.10 -9.51
N THR A 388 5.36 -28.98 -10.29
CA THR A 388 4.00 -28.76 -10.81
C THR A 388 2.96 -28.78 -9.69
N VAL A 389 3.17 -29.60 -8.65
CA VAL A 389 2.35 -29.55 -7.43
C VAL A 389 2.62 -28.25 -6.65
N SER A 390 3.88 -27.80 -6.62
CA SER A 390 4.25 -26.53 -5.98
C SER A 390 3.77 -25.29 -6.74
N SER A 391 3.59 -25.34 -8.07
CA SER A 391 2.99 -24.25 -8.84
C SER A 391 1.50 -24.12 -8.55
N ILE A 392 0.80 -25.23 -8.34
CA ILE A 392 -0.59 -25.25 -7.85
C ILE A 392 -0.68 -24.64 -6.44
N ALA A 393 0.29 -24.90 -5.55
CA ALA A 393 0.34 -24.32 -4.22
C ALA A 393 0.79 -22.83 -4.18
N VAL A 394 1.31 -22.31 -5.30
CA VAL A 394 1.69 -20.90 -5.45
C VAL A 394 0.56 -20.06 -6.03
N GLY A 395 -0.24 -20.61 -6.95
CA GLY A 395 -1.52 -20.03 -7.36
C GLY A 395 -2.47 -19.90 -6.19
#